data_AF-A0A6M0HUE0-F1
#
_entry.id   AF-A0A6M0HUE0-F1
#
_cell.length_a   1.000
_cell.length_b   1.000
_cell.length_c   1.000
_cell.angle_alpha   90.00
_cell.angle_beta   90.00
_cell.angle_gamma   90.00
#
_symmetry.space_group_name_H-M   'P 1'
#
loop_
_entity.id
_entity.type
_entity.pdbx_description
1 polymer ?
#
loop_
_entity_poly.entity_id
_entity_poly.type
_entity_poly.pdbx_seq_one_letter_code
_entity_poly.pdbx_strand_id
1 'polypeptide(L)'
;MIDALSHVNWLAVGVASVAHFLLGAAWFVGLVGKYYPVVLGIADRPQKSSGPLSLAGPFACTAVTIATSAVLLRALGITTYGDALLLGALVGIGYLVPMTLNIAINPLFPRPFAYTALNAPFFVTGSLMSCAILVALS
;
A
#
# COMPACT_ATOMS: atom_id res chain seq x y z
N MET A 1 3.59 6.65 -22.67
CA MET A 1 2.88 5.70 -21.77
C MET A 1 3.00 4.25 -22.23
N ILE A 2 2.63 3.89 -23.47
CA ILE A 2 2.81 2.50 -23.96
C ILE A 2 4.28 2.07 -23.92
N ASP A 3 5.18 2.94 -24.37
CA ASP A 3 6.63 2.71 -24.30
C ASP A 3 7.17 2.59 -22.85
N ALA A 4 6.53 3.28 -21.90
CA ALA A 4 6.90 3.17 -20.49
C ALA A 4 6.60 1.77 -19.93
N LEU A 5 5.55 1.09 -20.41
CA LEU A 5 5.20 -0.28 -20.00
C LEU A 5 6.23 -1.30 -20.46
N SER A 6 6.82 -1.15 -21.65
CA SER A 6 7.84 -2.06 -22.18
C SER A 6 9.20 -1.94 -21.48
N HIS A 7 9.45 -0.83 -20.80
CA HIS A 7 10.73 -0.53 -20.15
C HIS A 7 10.68 -0.58 -18.61
N VAL A 8 9.63 -1.15 -18.02
CA VAL A 8 9.56 -1.40 -16.57
C VAL A 8 10.52 -2.52 -16.17
N ASN A 9 11.32 -2.30 -15.13
CA ASN A 9 12.07 -3.36 -14.48
C ASN A 9 11.13 -4.19 -13.58
N TRP A 10 10.66 -5.34 -14.08
CA TRP A 10 9.76 -6.23 -13.36
C TRP A 10 10.39 -6.90 -12.13
N LEU A 11 11.72 -7.06 -12.09
CA LEU A 11 12.41 -7.53 -10.89
C LEU A 11 12.26 -6.49 -9.76
N ALA A 12 12.43 -5.21 -10.07
CA ALA A 12 12.24 -4.13 -9.10
C ALA A 12 10.80 -4.10 -8.55
N VAL A 13 9.81 -4.29 -9.42
CA VAL A 13 8.39 -4.43 -9.02
C VAL A 13 8.19 -5.61 -8.07
N GLY A 14 8.78 -6.77 -8.38
CA GLY A 14 8.73 -7.96 -7.52
C GLY A 14 9.35 -7.73 -6.15
N VAL A 15 10.55 -7.15 -6.10
CA VAL A 15 11.25 -6.83 -4.84
C VAL A 15 10.44 -5.83 -4.00
N ALA A 16 9.94 -4.74 -4.62
CA ALA A 16 9.10 -3.76 -3.94
C ALA A 16 7.80 -4.38 -3.42
N SER A 17 7.18 -5.31 -4.18
CA SER A 17 5.95 -6.00 -3.76
C SER A 17 6.18 -6.91 -2.54
N VAL A 18 7.27 -7.68 -2.54
CA VAL A 18 7.65 -8.49 -1.37
C VAL A 18 7.97 -7.61 -0.16
N ALA A 19 8.72 -6.52 -0.34
CA ALA A 19 9.00 -5.57 0.74
C ALA A 19 7.71 -4.96 1.31
N HIS A 20 6.77 -4.56 0.46
CA HIS A 20 5.47 -4.02 0.87
C HIS A 20 4.63 -5.05 1.63
N PHE A 21 4.68 -6.32 1.23
CA PHE A 21 4.01 -7.40 1.93
C PHE A 21 4.58 -7.64 3.32
N LEU A 22 5.91 -7.65 3.46
CA LEU A 22 6.59 -7.76 4.75
C LEU A 22 6.29 -6.55 5.64
N LEU A 23 6.24 -5.34 5.07
CA LEU A 23 5.78 -4.14 5.77
C LEU A 23 4.35 -4.33 6.28
N GLY A 24 3.45 -4.92 5.48
CA GLY A 24 2.08 -5.23 5.88
C GLY A 24 2.03 -6.19 7.07
N ALA A 25 2.84 -7.24 7.06
CA ALA A 25 2.96 -8.15 8.20
C ALA A 25 3.47 -7.41 9.46
N ALA A 26 4.55 -6.64 9.34
CA ALA A 26 5.09 -5.86 10.46
C ALA A 26 4.06 -4.86 11.02
N TRP A 27 3.30 -4.21 10.15
CA TRP A 27 2.31 -3.22 10.52
C TRP A 27 1.07 -3.85 11.19
N PHE A 28 0.38 -4.75 10.48
CA PHE A 28 -0.92 -5.26 10.91
C PHE A 28 -0.83 -6.44 11.88
N VAL A 29 0.29 -7.15 11.94
CA VAL A 29 0.51 -8.17 12.99
C VAL A 29 1.23 -7.57 14.18
N GLY A 30 2.26 -6.75 13.95
CA GLY A 30 3.09 -6.18 15.02
C GLY A 30 2.52 -4.89 15.60
N LEU A 31 2.53 -3.81 14.83
CA LEU A 31 2.33 -2.45 15.34
C LEU A 31 0.87 -2.16 15.74
N VAL A 32 -0.07 -2.45 14.84
CA VAL A 32 -1.48 -2.07 15.00
C VAL A 32 -2.42 -3.24 15.23
N GLY A 33 -1.92 -4.48 15.25
CA GLY A 33 -2.73 -5.70 15.24
C GLY A 33 -3.76 -5.80 16.35
N LYS A 34 -3.44 -5.32 17.56
CA LYS A 34 -4.39 -5.28 18.70
C LYS A 34 -5.46 -4.20 18.58
N TYR A 35 -5.18 -3.11 17.86
CA TYR A 35 -6.09 -1.99 17.68
C TYR A 35 -7.01 -2.19 16.46
N TYR A 36 -6.55 -2.95 15.46
CA TYR A 36 -7.25 -3.16 14.20
C TYR A 36 -8.64 -3.81 14.37
N PRO A 37 -8.83 -4.89 15.16
CA PRO A 37 -10.16 -5.44 15.45
C PRO A 37 -11.09 -4.48 16.19
N VAL A 38 -10.52 -3.62 17.04
CA VAL A 38 -11.28 -2.64 17.85
C VAL A 38 -11.86 -1.54 16.95
N VAL A 39 -11.06 -1.00 16.01
CA VAL A 39 -11.56 0.02 15.07
C VAL A 39 -12.57 -0.55 14.07
N LEU A 40 -12.45 -1.84 13.77
CA LEU A 40 -13.41 -2.59 12.93
C LEU A 40 -14.70 -2.97 13.67
N GLY A 41 -14.77 -2.83 15.00
CA GLY A 41 -15.92 -3.28 15.80
C GLY A 41 -16.11 -4.80 15.79
N ILE A 42 -15.02 -5.55 15.65
CA ILE A 42 -15.02 -7.02 15.61
C ILE A 42 -14.21 -7.66 16.74
N ALA A 43 -13.74 -6.87 17.70
CA ALA A 43 -12.90 -7.36 18.81
C ALA A 43 -13.54 -8.49 19.63
N ASP A 44 -14.86 -8.45 19.80
CA ASP A 44 -15.61 -9.46 20.57
C ASP A 44 -16.06 -10.66 19.71
N ARG A 45 -15.76 -10.67 18.41
CA ARG A 45 -16.17 -11.75 17.51
C ARG A 45 -15.16 -12.90 17.59
N PRO A 46 -15.62 -14.17 17.56
CA PRO A 46 -14.71 -15.30 17.49
C PRO A 46 -13.83 -15.21 16.25
N GLN A 47 -12.52 -15.36 16.44
CA GLN A 47 -11.53 -15.22 15.39
C GLN A 47 -11.69 -16.37 14.38
N LYS A 48 -12.29 -16.07 13.23
CA LYS A 48 -12.41 -17.02 12.13
C LYS A 48 -11.06 -17.15 11.44
N SER A 49 -10.68 -18.36 11.03
CA SER A 49 -9.48 -18.54 10.22
C SER A 49 -9.59 -17.71 8.94
N SER A 50 -8.64 -16.81 8.73
CA SER A 50 -8.47 -16.06 7.51
C SER A 50 -8.27 -17.04 6.34
N GLY A 51 -9.17 -17.03 5.36
CA GLY A 51 -8.97 -17.80 4.13
C GLY A 51 -7.81 -17.21 3.31
N PRO A 52 -7.31 -17.94 2.28
CA PRO A 52 -6.17 -17.50 1.46
C PRO A 52 -6.30 -16.08 0.89
N LEU A 53 -7.53 -15.63 0.63
CA LEU A 53 -7.84 -14.31 0.08
C LEU A 53 -7.40 -13.15 1.00
N SER A 54 -7.38 -13.34 2.33
CA SER A 54 -6.96 -12.27 3.25
C SER A 54 -5.46 -11.95 3.17
N LEU A 55 -4.69 -12.82 2.53
CA LEU A 55 -3.25 -12.65 2.33
C LEU A 55 -2.92 -12.38 0.85
N ALA A 56 -3.42 -13.24 -0.04
CA ALA A 56 -3.18 -13.12 -1.47
C ALA A 56 -3.85 -11.89 -2.10
N GLY A 57 -5.03 -11.50 -1.60
CA GLY A 57 -5.75 -10.33 -2.08
C GLY A 57 -4.95 -9.03 -1.91
N PRO A 58 -4.58 -8.66 -0.67
CA PRO A 58 -3.75 -7.47 -0.43
C PRO A 58 -2.41 -7.51 -1.18
N PHE A 59 -1.76 -8.67 -1.27
CA PHE A 59 -0.51 -8.82 -2.03
C PHE A 59 -0.71 -8.49 -3.52
N ALA A 60 -1.71 -9.09 -4.17
CA ALA A 60 -1.98 -8.85 -5.58
C ALA A 60 -2.38 -7.39 -5.86
N CYS A 61 -3.26 -6.82 -5.03
CA CYS A 61 -3.68 -5.42 -5.18
C CYS A 61 -2.50 -4.45 -5.04
N THR A 62 -1.66 -4.65 -4.02
CA THR A 62 -0.49 -3.78 -3.80
C THR A 62 0.58 -3.95 -4.89
N ALA A 63 0.78 -5.16 -5.40
CA ALA A 63 1.67 -5.40 -6.55
C ALA A 63 1.22 -4.63 -7.81
N VAL A 64 -0.09 -4.56 -8.07
CA VAL A 64 -0.64 -3.75 -9.18
C VAL A 64 -0.42 -2.25 -8.95
N THR A 65 -0.61 -1.76 -7.72
CA THR A 65 -0.31 -0.37 -7.38
C THR A 65 1.17 -0.04 -7.59
N ILE A 66 2.07 -0.92 -7.16
CA ILE A 66 3.52 -0.76 -7.32
C ILE A 66 3.94 -0.80 -8.80
N ALA A 67 3.37 -1.72 -9.59
CA ALA A 67 3.58 -1.76 -11.03
C ALA A 67 3.15 -0.46 -11.70
N THR A 68 2.00 0.11 -11.29
CA THR A 68 1.55 1.42 -11.76
C THR A 68 2.54 2.52 -11.41
N SER A 69 3.05 2.56 -10.17
CA SER A 69 4.10 3.52 -9.78
C SER A 69 5.37 3.37 -10.61
N ALA A 70 5.78 2.15 -10.94
CA ALA A 70 6.94 1.90 -11.80
C ALA A 70 6.73 2.46 -13.21
N VAL A 71 5.53 2.28 -13.79
CA VAL A 71 5.17 2.87 -15.08
C VAL A 71 5.20 4.40 -15.01
N LEU A 72 4.68 4.99 -13.94
CA LEU A 72 4.68 6.45 -13.74
C LEU A 72 6.10 7.01 -13.60
N LEU A 73 6.98 6.35 -12.84
CA LEU A 73 8.39 6.74 -12.75
C LEU A 73 9.03 6.82 -14.14
N ARG A 74 8.81 5.81 -14.99
CA ARG A 74 9.35 5.79 -16.36
C ARG A 74 8.69 6.82 -17.27
N ALA A 75 7.36 6.94 -17.22
CA ALA A 75 6.62 7.88 -18.05
C ALA A 75 6.97 9.35 -17.75
N LEU A 76 7.34 9.65 -16.50
CA LEU A 76 7.74 10.98 -16.04
C LEU A 76 9.27 11.20 -16.08
N GLY A 77 10.05 10.20 -16.49
CA GLY A 77 11.52 10.30 -16.52
C GLY A 77 12.18 10.44 -15.15
N ILE A 78 11.52 9.96 -14.09
CA ILE A 78 12.02 10.06 -12.72
C ILE A 78 13.13 9.03 -12.49
N THR A 79 14.30 9.53 -12.10
CA THR A 79 15.52 8.72 -11.83
C THR A 79 16.18 9.06 -10.50
N THR A 80 15.68 10.05 -9.77
CA THR A 80 16.24 10.48 -8.49
C THR A 80 15.36 10.00 -7.33
N TYR A 81 15.98 9.79 -6.16
CA TYR A 81 15.23 9.45 -4.94
C TYR A 81 14.26 10.54 -4.52
N GLY A 82 14.63 11.82 -4.67
CA GLY A 82 13.79 12.95 -4.26
C GLY A 82 12.47 12.98 -5.03
N ASP A 83 12.54 12.90 -6.36
CA ASP A 83 11.35 12.91 -7.21
C ASP A 83 10.51 11.63 -7.06
N ALA A 84 11.16 10.48 -6.82
CA ALA A 84 10.46 9.23 -6.56
C ALA A 84 9.72 9.24 -5.21
N LEU A 85 10.32 9.80 -4.16
CA LEU A 85 9.66 10.00 -2.88
C LEU A 85 8.51 11.01 -3.02
N LEU A 86 8.68 12.07 -3.82
CA LEU A 86 7.59 13.00 -4.12
C LEU A 86 6.43 12.28 -4.83
N LEU A 87 6.72 11.46 -5.85
CA LEU A 87 5.69 10.63 -6.51
C LEU A 87 5.01 9.69 -5.51
N GLY A 88 5.78 9.01 -4.65
CA GLY A 88 5.24 8.15 -3.60
C GLY A 88 4.36 8.90 -2.60
N ALA A 89 4.73 10.13 -2.25
CA ALA A 89 3.91 11.01 -1.41
C ALA A 89 2.61 11.43 -2.11
N LEU A 90 2.68 11.81 -3.40
CA LEU A 90 1.50 12.14 -4.20
C LEU A 90 0.57 10.94 -4.34
N VAL A 91 1.12 9.74 -4.55
CA VAL A 91 0.32 8.51 -4.62
C VAL A 91 -0.31 8.18 -3.27
N GLY A 92 0.51 8.10 -2.22
CA GLY A 92 0.06 7.75 -0.88
C GLY A 92 -0.95 8.74 -0.32
N ILE A 93 -0.63 10.03 -0.31
CA ILE A 93 -1.46 11.07 0.29
C ILE A 93 -2.59 11.49 -0.66
N GLY A 94 -2.32 11.66 -1.94
CA GLY A 94 -3.29 12.17 -2.90
C GLY A 94 -4.35 11.14 -3.31
N TYR A 95 -4.01 9.85 -3.34
CA TYR A 95 -4.95 8.80 -3.73
C TYR A 95 -5.28 7.83 -2.57
N LEU A 96 -4.27 7.24 -1.93
CA LEU A 96 -4.50 6.12 -1.02
C LEU A 96 -5.13 6.54 0.32
N VAL A 97 -4.73 7.70 0.87
CA VAL A 97 -5.34 8.25 2.10
C VAL A 97 -6.85 8.56 1.88
N PRO A 98 -7.26 9.35 0.87
CA PRO A 98 -8.68 9.57 0.58
C PRO A 98 -9.45 8.29 0.26
N MET A 99 -8.86 7.37 -0.51
CA MET A 99 -9.50 6.08 -0.81
C MET A 99 -9.78 5.28 0.47
N THR A 100 -8.82 5.23 1.39
CA THR A 100 -8.96 4.54 2.68
C THR A 100 -10.09 5.15 3.50
N LEU A 101 -10.16 6.48 3.59
CA LEU A 101 -11.23 7.17 4.29
C LEU A 101 -12.58 6.98 3.62
N ASN A 102 -12.64 7.05 2.29
CA ASN A 102 -13.86 6.86 1.52
C ASN A 102 -14.46 5.46 1.77
N ILE A 103 -13.62 4.43 1.82
CA ILE A 103 -14.04 3.06 2.22
C ILE A 103 -14.55 3.07 3.65
N ALA A 104 -13.83 3.72 4.57
CA ALA A 104 -14.15 3.72 5.99
C ALA A 104 -15.41 4.50 6.36
N ILE A 105 -15.81 5.53 5.60
CA ILE A 105 -17.05 6.30 5.86
C ILE A 105 -18.32 5.44 5.61
N ASN A 106 -18.19 4.27 4.99
CA ASN A 106 -19.27 3.31 4.87
C ASN A 106 -19.91 2.99 6.26
N PRO A 107 -21.25 2.94 6.37
CA PRO A 107 -21.96 2.62 7.62
C PRO A 107 -21.53 1.32 8.35
N LEU A 108 -20.87 0.40 7.66
CA LEU A 108 -20.36 -0.85 8.24
C LEU A 108 -19.12 -0.66 9.13
N PHE A 109 -18.43 0.49 9.06
CA PHE A 109 -17.27 0.81 9.88
C PHE A 109 -17.68 1.73 11.05
N PRO A 110 -17.62 1.25 12.30
CA PRO A 110 -18.11 2.03 13.45
C PRO A 110 -17.20 3.20 13.82
N ARG A 111 -15.94 3.19 13.38
CA ARG A 111 -14.92 4.19 13.72
C ARG A 111 -14.14 4.60 12.47
N PRO A 112 -14.77 5.30 11.50
CA PRO A 112 -14.18 5.60 10.19
C PRO A 112 -12.81 6.27 10.29
N PHE A 113 -12.72 7.36 11.05
CA PHE A 113 -11.47 8.12 11.19
C PHE A 113 -10.38 7.35 11.92
N ALA A 114 -10.73 6.54 12.92
CA ALA A 114 -9.75 5.71 13.62
C ALA A 114 -9.23 4.58 12.72
N TYR A 115 -10.10 3.96 11.93
CA TYR A 115 -9.69 2.99 10.91
C TYR A 115 -8.75 3.64 9.90
N THR A 116 -9.10 4.80 9.36
CA THR A 116 -8.22 5.55 8.44
C THR A 116 -6.89 5.89 9.09
N ALA A 117 -6.87 6.36 10.34
CA ALA A 117 -5.64 6.70 11.05
C ALA A 117 -4.70 5.50 11.25
N LEU A 118 -5.23 4.27 11.37
CA LEU A 118 -4.41 3.06 11.46
C LEU A 118 -3.89 2.56 10.11
N ASN A 119 -4.68 2.72 9.04
CA ASN A 119 -4.37 2.13 7.72
C ASN A 119 -3.64 3.09 6.78
N ALA A 120 -4.02 4.37 6.77
CA ALA A 120 -3.53 5.32 5.80
C ALA A 120 -2.00 5.55 5.90
N PRO A 121 -1.38 5.60 7.11
CA PRO A 121 0.07 5.69 7.22
C PRO A 121 0.80 4.48 6.61
N PHE A 122 0.25 3.26 6.75
CA PHE A 122 0.81 2.08 6.10
C PHE A 122 0.89 2.25 4.58
N PHE A 123 -0.18 2.74 3.94
CA PHE A 123 -0.19 2.96 2.50
C PHE A 123 0.77 4.06 2.06
N VAL A 124 0.91 5.14 2.83
CA VAL A 124 1.87 6.22 2.56
C VAL A 124 3.31 5.69 2.67
N THR A 125 3.65 5.06 3.79
CA THR A 125 4.98 4.47 4.01
C THR A 125 5.30 3.43 2.94
N GLY A 126 4.35 2.56 2.63
CA GLY A 126 4.50 1.55 1.60
C GLY A 126 4.69 2.14 0.20
N SER A 127 4.01 3.24 -0.14
CA SER A 127 4.19 3.93 -1.42
C SER A 127 5.56 4.60 -1.54
N LEU A 128 6.00 5.30 -0.49
CA LEU A 128 7.34 5.90 -0.42
C LEU A 128 8.44 4.85 -0.55
N MET A 129 8.36 3.78 0.25
CA MET A 129 9.30 2.67 0.23
C MET A 129 9.35 2.01 -1.15
N SER A 130 8.20 1.76 -1.77
CA SER A 130 8.14 1.13 -3.09
C SER A 130 8.80 2.00 -4.15
N CYS A 131 8.52 3.32 -4.17
CA CYS A 131 9.15 4.23 -5.13
C CYS A 131 10.68 4.32 -4.94
N ALA A 132 11.16 4.30 -3.68
CA ALA A 132 12.59 4.27 -3.38
C ALA A 132 13.25 2.97 -3.88
N ILE A 133 12.63 1.81 -3.66
CA ILE A 133 13.12 0.52 -4.16
C ILE A 133 13.13 0.50 -5.69
N LEU A 134 12.07 1.01 -6.32
CA LEU A 134 11.96 1.04 -7.77
C LEU A 134 13.10 1.87 -8.39
N VAL A 135 13.45 3.04 -7.83
CA VAL A 135 14.59 3.84 -8.29
C VAL A 135 15.93 3.22 -7.95
N ALA A 136 16.07 2.57 -6.80
CA ALA A 136 17.31 1.89 -6.43
C ALA A 136 17.69 0.76 -7.40
N LEU A 137 16.72 0.23 -8.14
CA LEU A 137 16.86 -0.90 -9.07
C LEU A 137 16.52 -0.53 -10.53
N SER A 138 16.30 0.75 -10.85
CA SER A 138 15.81 1.22 -12.16
C SER A 138 16.87 1.38 -13.25
#